data_AF-A0A2K4INI4-F1
#
_entry.id   AF-A0A2K4INI4-F1
#
_cell.length_a   1.000
_cell.length_b   1.000
_cell.length_c   1.000
_cell.angle_alpha   90.00
_cell.angle_beta   90.00
_cell.angle_gamma   90.00
#
_symmetry.space_group_name_H-M   'P 1'
#
loop_
_entity.id
_entity.type
_entity.pdbx_description
1 polymer ?
#
loop_
_entity_poly.entity_id
_entity_poly.type
_entity_poly.pdbx_seq_one_letter_code
_entity_poly.pdbx_strand_id
1 'polypeptide(L)'
;MKRLYVIVFLVIAATAALGLAIAEHSGYVLVAYKSFRYESSLWATLALIAVLWLLIWGIKALVELVMASTGVVNPWSRRNRSRRVQVAIEHGQLDLAEGRWASAQRHLYRAAEAERQPLLYYLGAARAANEQGNYEESDHLLERALERQPQAELAIALSHAQLQTDRGDTDGALVTLQAMHERHPHNVQTLRQLHRLYQQRGDWSAVIRLLPELRKDKVLPATELAELERRAWGENLSLAAQREEDGSVGVQSLDRAWQQLNSAQRQEPPLVLAYAEQLRQLGAQVQAEEVLRTALKRRYDSHLARLYGLVRGSDPARQLQTAEGWLKDHPNDPSLLLTLGRLCLQTSLWGKARDYLESSLRVQRNPEACAELARLLAQLGDTERSNQLFQEGLGLLDERLLAAPLPVPARV
;
A
#
# COMPACT_ATOMS: atom_id res chain seq x y z
N MET A 1 -70.78 -10.84 27.62
CA MET A 1 -71.99 -10.93 28.45
C MET A 1 -72.75 -12.25 28.28
N LYS A 2 -73.33 -12.60 27.11
CA LYS A 2 -74.15 -13.83 26.95
C LYS A 2 -73.41 -15.17 27.20
N ARG A 3 -72.14 -15.28 26.80
CA ARG A 3 -71.32 -16.49 27.04
C ARG A 3 -70.99 -16.71 28.53
N LEU A 4 -70.87 -15.63 29.30
CA LEU A 4 -70.57 -15.69 30.73
C LEU A 4 -71.77 -16.27 31.50
N TYR A 5 -73.00 -15.83 31.20
CA TYR A 5 -74.21 -16.37 31.83
C TYR A 5 -74.45 -17.85 31.51
N VAL A 6 -74.15 -18.29 30.28
CA VAL A 6 -74.26 -19.71 29.90
C VAL A 6 -73.23 -20.55 30.64
N ILE A 7 -72.00 -20.07 30.79
CA ILE A 7 -70.96 -20.75 31.57
C ILE A 7 -71.34 -20.81 33.05
N VAL A 8 -71.83 -19.71 33.63
CA VAL A 8 -72.26 -19.67 35.04
C VAL A 8 -73.43 -20.63 35.28
N PHE A 9 -74.43 -20.66 34.39
CA PHE A 9 -75.55 -21.60 34.49
C PHE A 9 -75.11 -23.06 34.37
N LEU A 10 -74.19 -23.37 33.43
CA LEU A 10 -73.61 -24.71 33.29
C LEU A 10 -72.81 -25.12 34.52
N VAL A 11 -72.04 -24.20 35.10
CA VAL A 11 -71.28 -24.47 36.33
C VAL A 11 -72.22 -24.76 37.48
N ILE A 12 -73.27 -23.95 37.69
CA ILE A 12 -74.26 -24.15 38.76
C ILE A 12 -75.01 -25.48 38.56
N ALA A 13 -75.45 -25.78 37.35
CA ALA A 13 -76.13 -27.05 37.03
C ALA A 13 -75.20 -28.25 37.27
N ALA A 14 -73.92 -28.14 36.88
CA ALA A 14 -72.92 -29.17 37.14
C ALA A 14 -72.61 -29.32 38.63
N THR A 15 -72.57 -28.23 39.41
CA THR A 15 -72.35 -28.30 40.87
C THR A 15 -73.56 -28.93 41.58
N ALA A 16 -74.78 -28.59 41.16
CA ALA A 16 -75.99 -29.19 41.70
C ALA A 16 -76.10 -30.69 41.38
N ALA A 17 -75.77 -31.09 40.14
CA ALA A 17 -75.73 -32.49 39.73
C ALA A 17 -74.64 -33.29 40.47
N LEU A 18 -73.44 -32.70 40.66
CA LEU A 18 -72.40 -33.30 41.51
C LEU A 18 -72.87 -33.44 42.96
N GLY A 19 -73.56 -32.42 43.50
CA GLY A 19 -74.12 -32.44 44.86
C GLY A 19 -75.11 -33.58 45.08
N LEU A 20 -75.97 -33.87 44.10
CA LEU A 20 -76.88 -35.01 44.17
C LEU A 20 -76.13 -36.35 44.07
N ALA A 21 -75.15 -36.48 43.18
CA ALA A 21 -74.35 -37.69 43.03
C ALA A 21 -73.50 -38.00 44.29
N ILE A 22 -73.09 -36.97 45.03
CA ILE A 22 -72.40 -37.10 46.33
C ILE A 22 -73.32 -37.71 47.39
N ALA A 23 -74.63 -37.40 47.33
CA ALA A 23 -75.60 -37.85 48.33
C ALA A 23 -76.07 -39.31 48.13
N GLU A 24 -76.07 -39.83 46.90
CA GLU A 24 -76.55 -41.20 46.61
C GLU A 24 -75.49 -42.29 46.83
N HIS A 25 -74.19 -41.98 46.74
CA HIS A 25 -73.11 -42.96 46.86
C HIS A 25 -71.98 -42.50 47.79
N SER A 26 -72.04 -42.90 49.05
CA SER A 26 -70.97 -42.73 50.05
C SER A 26 -69.87 -43.78 49.90
N GLY A 27 -69.24 -43.85 48.71
CA GLY A 27 -68.03 -44.65 48.54
C GLY A 27 -66.94 -44.18 49.52
N TYR A 28 -66.22 -45.11 50.13
CA TYR A 28 -65.06 -44.82 50.97
C TYR A 28 -63.78 -45.29 50.29
N VAL A 29 -62.69 -44.57 50.56
CA VAL A 29 -61.34 -44.92 50.10
C VAL A 29 -60.52 -45.24 51.33
N LEU A 30 -60.04 -46.48 51.41
CA LEU A 30 -59.16 -46.93 52.48
C LEU A 30 -57.76 -47.17 51.92
N VAL A 31 -56.80 -46.37 52.37
CA VAL A 31 -55.38 -46.54 52.05
C VAL A 31 -54.70 -47.11 53.28
N ALA A 32 -54.29 -48.38 53.21
CA ALA A 32 -53.57 -49.07 54.27
C ALA A 32 -52.13 -49.34 53.84
N TYR A 33 -51.16 -48.80 54.58
CA TYR A 33 -49.74 -49.09 54.40
C TYR A 33 -49.06 -49.31 55.77
N LYS A 34 -48.65 -50.56 56.02
CA LYS A 34 -48.08 -51.03 57.32
C LYS A 34 -49.00 -50.67 58.50
N SER A 35 -48.63 -49.68 59.31
CA SER A 35 -49.39 -49.20 60.48
C SER A 35 -50.26 -47.97 60.19
N PHE A 36 -50.17 -47.38 58.99
CA PHE A 36 -50.96 -46.22 58.60
C PHE A 36 -52.25 -46.68 57.89
N ARG A 37 -53.41 -46.29 58.45
CA ARG A 37 -54.73 -46.49 57.85
C ARG A 37 -55.39 -45.13 57.67
N TYR A 38 -55.59 -44.72 56.43
CA TYR A 38 -56.33 -43.52 56.09
C TYR A 38 -57.69 -43.93 55.52
N GLU A 39 -58.75 -43.59 56.23
CA GLU A 39 -60.13 -43.82 55.84
C GLU A 39 -60.78 -42.47 55.57
N SER A 40 -61.23 -42.24 54.33
CA SER A 40 -61.84 -40.99 53.91
C SER A 40 -62.96 -41.27 52.91
N SER A 41 -63.93 -40.36 52.83
CA SER A 41 -64.93 -40.42 51.76
C SER A 41 -64.24 -40.25 50.40
N LEU A 42 -64.75 -40.93 49.38
CA LEU A 42 -64.24 -40.88 48.01
C LEU A 42 -64.20 -39.43 47.51
N TRP A 43 -65.23 -38.66 47.85
CA TRP A 43 -65.32 -37.23 47.54
C TRP A 43 -64.27 -36.37 48.25
N ALA A 44 -63.97 -36.64 49.53
CA ALA A 44 -62.90 -35.93 50.23
C ALA A 44 -61.53 -36.24 49.64
N THR A 45 -61.28 -37.49 49.19
CA THR A 45 -60.02 -37.82 48.51
C THR A 45 -59.88 -37.16 47.14
N LEU A 46 -60.96 -37.10 46.35
CA LEU A 46 -60.97 -36.39 45.06
C LEU A 46 -60.76 -34.88 45.24
N ALA A 47 -61.40 -34.28 46.25
CA ALA A 47 -61.19 -32.88 46.59
C ALA A 47 -59.73 -32.61 46.98
N LEU A 48 -59.13 -33.49 47.81
CA LEU A 48 -57.73 -33.38 48.18
C LEU A 48 -56.80 -33.46 46.97
N ILE A 49 -57.03 -34.41 46.06
CA ILE A 49 -56.26 -34.55 44.81
C ILE A 49 -56.39 -33.30 43.95
N ALA A 50 -57.60 -32.74 43.81
CA ALA A 50 -57.84 -31.53 43.04
C ALA A 50 -57.12 -30.31 43.63
N VAL A 51 -57.15 -30.15 44.97
CA VAL A 51 -56.40 -29.11 45.67
C VAL A 51 -54.90 -29.28 45.47
N LEU A 52 -54.39 -30.51 45.59
CA LEU A 52 -52.96 -30.80 45.40
C LEU A 52 -52.52 -30.51 43.96
N TRP A 53 -53.36 -30.85 42.97
CA TRP A 53 -53.14 -30.54 41.56
C TRP A 53 -53.12 -29.03 41.30
N LEU A 54 -54.09 -28.28 41.84
CA LEU A 54 -54.11 -26.82 41.78
C LEU A 54 -52.89 -26.19 42.44
N LEU A 55 -52.45 -26.73 43.58
CA LEU A 55 -51.28 -26.24 44.30
C LEU A 55 -49.99 -26.48 43.49
N ILE A 56 -49.82 -27.67 42.89
CA ILE A 56 -48.70 -27.96 41.99
C ILE A 56 -48.73 -27.04 40.76
N TRP A 57 -49.90 -26.84 40.17
CA TRP A 57 -50.07 -25.94 39.02
C TRP A 57 -49.74 -24.49 39.39
N GLY A 58 -50.21 -24.01 40.55
CA GLY A 58 -49.90 -22.69 41.09
C GLY A 58 -48.42 -22.50 41.40
N ILE A 59 -47.75 -23.50 41.97
CA ILE A 59 -46.30 -23.47 42.21
C ILE A 59 -45.55 -23.40 40.87
N LYS A 60 -45.94 -24.18 39.86
CA LYS A 60 -45.35 -24.10 38.51
C LYS A 60 -45.52 -22.71 37.90
N ALA A 61 -46.73 -22.16 37.95
CA ALA A 61 -47.02 -20.82 37.44
C ALA A 61 -46.21 -19.73 38.17
N LEU A 62 -46.04 -19.87 39.49
CA LEU A 62 -45.24 -18.95 40.29
C LEU A 62 -43.75 -19.04 39.94
N VAL A 63 -43.21 -20.25 39.75
CA VAL A 63 -41.82 -20.46 39.31
C VAL A 63 -41.59 -19.86 37.92
N GLU A 64 -42.52 -20.07 36.97
CA GLU A 64 -42.45 -19.49 35.64
C GLU A 64 -42.53 -17.95 35.68
N LEU A 65 -43.41 -17.38 36.51
CA LEU A 65 -43.56 -15.93 36.67
C LEU A 65 -42.31 -15.29 37.29
N VAL A 66 -41.74 -15.91 38.33
CA VAL A 66 -40.52 -15.42 38.99
C VAL A 66 -39.33 -15.50 38.03
N MET A 67 -39.17 -16.60 37.29
CA MET A 67 -38.11 -16.72 36.28
C MET A 67 -38.30 -15.77 35.09
N ALA A 68 -39.55 -15.46 34.69
CA ALA A 68 -39.84 -14.49 33.63
C ALA A 68 -39.63 -13.04 34.10
N SER A 69 -39.93 -12.73 35.37
CA SER A 69 -39.79 -11.41 35.99
C SER A 69 -38.33 -11.05 36.29
N THR A 70 -37.50 -12.03 36.65
CA THR A 70 -36.06 -11.81 36.73
C THR A 70 -35.49 -11.87 35.32
N GLY A 71 -35.39 -10.71 34.65
CA GLY A 71 -34.68 -10.52 33.38
C GLY A 71 -33.17 -10.81 33.44
N VAL A 72 -32.74 -11.78 34.24
CA VAL A 72 -31.38 -12.29 34.32
C VAL A 72 -31.29 -13.49 33.38
N VAL A 73 -31.01 -13.15 32.11
CA VAL A 73 -29.95 -13.78 31.33
C VAL A 73 -29.85 -15.29 31.54
N ASN A 74 -30.60 -16.10 30.79
CA ASN A 74 -30.13 -17.45 30.48
C ASN A 74 -28.81 -17.27 29.67
N PRO A 75 -27.63 -17.48 30.25
CA PRO A 75 -26.36 -17.24 29.56
C PRO A 75 -26.13 -18.27 28.43
N TRP A 76 -26.94 -19.32 28.41
CA TRP A 76 -26.97 -20.39 27.42
C TRP A 76 -28.05 -20.22 26.35
N SER A 77 -28.84 -19.13 26.39
CA SER A 77 -29.73 -18.83 25.28
C SER A 77 -28.90 -18.49 24.05
N ARG A 78 -28.96 -19.35 23.02
CA ARG A 78 -28.30 -19.14 21.72
C ARG A 78 -28.55 -17.74 21.15
N ARG A 79 -29.74 -17.16 21.41
CA ARG A 79 -30.09 -15.78 20.99
C ARG A 79 -29.25 -14.71 21.69
N ASN A 80 -29.00 -14.85 22.98
CA ASN A 80 -28.19 -13.89 23.74
C ASN A 80 -26.70 -13.98 23.36
N ARG A 81 -26.20 -15.19 23.08
CA ARG A 81 -24.83 -15.38 22.58
C ARG A 81 -24.63 -14.67 21.24
N SER A 82 -25.53 -14.90 20.28
CA SER A 82 -25.48 -14.22 18.97
C SER A 82 -25.54 -12.70 19.11
N ARG A 83 -26.43 -12.17 19.97
CA ARG A 83 -26.51 -10.71 20.21
C ARG A 83 -25.22 -10.13 20.79
N ARG A 84 -24.55 -10.83 21.70
CA ARG A 84 -23.26 -10.37 22.27
C ARG A 84 -22.14 -10.37 21.24
N VAL A 85 -22.11 -11.35 20.36
CA VAL A 85 -21.13 -11.42 19.25
C VAL A 85 -21.37 -10.28 18.28
N GLN A 86 -22.63 -10.02 17.92
CA GLN A 86 -23.00 -8.89 17.05
C GLN A 86 -22.56 -7.54 17.63
N VAL A 87 -22.81 -7.30 18.92
CA VAL A 87 -22.35 -6.08 19.61
C VAL A 87 -20.81 -6.00 19.64
N ALA A 88 -20.12 -7.12 19.83
CA ALA A 88 -18.65 -7.16 19.77
C ALA A 88 -18.13 -6.86 18.36
N ILE A 89 -18.82 -7.31 17.30
CA ILE A 89 -18.47 -6.98 15.91
C ILE A 89 -18.63 -5.47 15.68
N GLU A 90 -19.78 -4.90 16.03
CA GLU A 90 -20.07 -3.48 15.82
C GLU A 90 -19.09 -2.59 16.58
N HIS A 91 -18.89 -2.84 17.88
CA HIS A 91 -17.90 -2.09 18.66
C HIS A 91 -16.48 -2.34 18.18
N GLY A 92 -16.11 -3.57 17.81
CA GLY A 92 -14.77 -3.88 17.33
C GLY A 92 -14.41 -3.18 16.02
N GLN A 93 -15.36 -3.06 15.10
CA GLN A 93 -15.18 -2.32 13.84
C GLN A 93 -15.10 -0.81 14.07
N LEU A 94 -15.96 -0.27 14.95
CA LEU A 94 -15.90 1.15 15.33
C LEU A 94 -14.59 1.48 16.03
N ASP A 95 -14.17 0.68 17.01
CA ASP A 95 -12.91 0.84 17.73
C ASP A 95 -11.72 0.79 16.76
N LEU A 96 -11.73 -0.11 15.78
CA LEU A 96 -10.68 -0.22 14.77
C LEU A 96 -10.61 1.05 13.90
N ALA A 97 -11.78 1.59 13.51
CA ALA A 97 -11.86 2.82 12.72
C ALA A 97 -11.47 4.07 13.51
N GLU A 98 -11.76 4.11 14.81
CA GLU A 98 -11.39 5.20 15.73
C GLU A 98 -9.95 5.11 16.25
N GLY A 99 -9.20 4.05 15.91
CA GLY A 99 -7.82 3.84 16.37
C GLY A 99 -7.72 3.37 17.83
N ARG A 100 -8.81 2.87 18.42
CA ARG A 100 -8.85 2.29 19.77
C ARG A 100 -8.37 0.83 19.74
N TRP A 101 -7.08 0.65 19.45
CA TRP A 101 -6.50 -0.65 19.11
C TRP A 101 -6.73 -1.74 20.16
N ALA A 102 -6.52 -1.44 21.43
CA ALA A 102 -6.65 -2.43 22.51
C ALA A 102 -8.09 -2.97 22.70
N SER A 103 -9.12 -2.14 22.50
CA SER A 103 -10.51 -2.60 22.54
C SER A 103 -10.92 -3.27 21.24
N ALA A 104 -10.48 -2.73 20.10
CA ALA A 104 -10.69 -3.33 18.78
C ALA A 104 -10.18 -4.78 18.73
N GLN A 105 -8.94 -5.02 19.15
CA GLN A 105 -8.34 -6.37 19.17
C GLN A 105 -9.18 -7.33 20.01
N ARG A 106 -9.56 -6.94 21.24
CA ARG A 106 -10.36 -7.79 22.14
C ARG A 106 -11.74 -8.12 21.57
N HIS A 107 -12.43 -7.11 21.05
CA HIS A 107 -13.76 -7.26 20.49
C HIS A 107 -13.77 -8.11 19.21
N LEU A 108 -12.83 -7.84 18.29
CA LEU A 108 -12.70 -8.56 17.03
C LEU A 108 -12.20 -9.99 17.22
N TYR A 109 -11.25 -10.25 18.13
CA TYR A 109 -10.84 -11.62 18.47
C TYR A 109 -12.02 -12.43 19.02
N ARG A 110 -12.82 -11.84 19.92
CA ARG A 110 -14.03 -12.50 20.44
C ARG A 110 -15.05 -12.82 19.35
N ALA A 111 -15.19 -11.93 18.37
CA ALA A 111 -16.04 -12.17 17.19
C ALA A 111 -15.48 -13.29 16.32
N ALA A 112 -14.18 -13.31 16.06
CA ALA A 112 -13.49 -14.33 15.28
C ALA A 112 -13.67 -15.74 15.87
N GLU A 113 -13.62 -15.88 17.19
CA GLU A 113 -13.81 -17.16 17.87
C GLU A 113 -15.24 -17.70 17.80
N ALA A 114 -16.23 -16.80 17.71
CA ALA A 114 -17.64 -17.16 17.76
C ALA A 114 -18.28 -17.35 16.38
N GLU A 115 -17.77 -16.65 15.37
CA GLU A 115 -18.33 -16.65 14.01
C GLU A 115 -17.82 -17.81 13.14
N ARG A 116 -18.66 -18.21 12.19
CA ARG A 116 -18.32 -19.29 11.24
C ARG A 116 -17.36 -18.84 10.14
N GLN A 117 -17.36 -17.54 9.80
CA GLN A 117 -16.48 -16.93 8.82
C GLN A 117 -15.61 -15.88 9.53
N PRO A 118 -14.48 -16.30 10.13
CA PRO A 118 -13.77 -15.46 11.09
C PRO A 118 -12.73 -14.54 10.47
N LEU A 119 -12.42 -14.70 9.18
CA LEU A 119 -11.29 -14.06 8.48
C LEU A 119 -11.19 -12.55 8.76
N LEU A 120 -12.24 -11.78 8.45
CA LEU A 120 -12.19 -10.31 8.59
C LEU A 120 -11.93 -9.87 10.04
N TYR A 121 -12.44 -10.62 11.01
CA TYR A 121 -12.26 -10.31 12.42
C TYR A 121 -10.85 -10.64 12.90
N TYR A 122 -10.26 -11.74 12.43
CA TYR A 122 -8.85 -12.02 12.69
C TYR A 122 -7.93 -11.00 12.05
N LEU A 123 -8.15 -10.63 10.78
CA LEU A 123 -7.33 -9.62 10.10
C LEU A 123 -7.40 -8.27 10.81
N GLY A 124 -8.60 -7.85 11.25
CA GLY A 124 -8.77 -6.63 12.02
C GLY A 124 -8.13 -6.70 13.42
N ALA A 125 -8.22 -7.84 14.11
CA ALA A 125 -7.57 -8.05 15.40
C ALA A 125 -6.03 -8.04 15.27
N ALA A 126 -5.48 -8.72 14.25
CA ALA A 126 -4.05 -8.73 13.95
C ALA A 126 -3.54 -7.32 13.64
N ARG A 127 -4.26 -6.56 12.79
CA ARG A 127 -3.95 -5.15 12.54
C ARG A 127 -3.93 -4.33 13.82
N ALA A 128 -4.95 -4.46 14.67
CA ALA A 128 -4.99 -3.75 15.94
C ALA A 128 -3.82 -4.14 16.86
N ALA A 129 -3.38 -5.40 16.87
CA ALA A 129 -2.20 -5.83 17.61
C ALA A 129 -0.90 -5.21 17.05
N ASN A 130 -0.77 -5.15 15.72
CA ASN A 130 0.37 -4.53 15.04
C ASN A 130 0.50 -3.04 15.36
N GLU A 131 -0.61 -2.29 15.36
CA GLU A 131 -0.65 -0.85 15.72
C GLU A 131 -0.33 -0.59 17.20
N GLN A 132 -0.47 -1.60 18.06
CA GLN A 132 -0.04 -1.54 19.46
C GLN A 132 1.45 -1.86 19.65
N GLY A 133 2.17 -2.26 18.58
CA GLY A 133 3.54 -2.76 18.65
C GLY A 133 3.66 -4.22 19.08
N ASN A 134 2.54 -4.94 19.23
CA ASN A 134 2.51 -6.34 19.63
C ASN A 134 2.59 -7.25 18.39
N TYR A 135 3.75 -7.28 17.75
CA TYR A 135 3.97 -7.96 16.47
C TYR A 135 3.81 -9.49 16.55
N GLU A 136 4.30 -10.11 17.63
CA GLU A 136 4.15 -11.56 17.83
C GLU A 136 2.68 -11.99 17.93
N GLU A 137 1.88 -11.21 18.66
CA GLU A 137 0.44 -11.48 18.80
C GLU A 137 -0.30 -11.23 17.48
N SER A 138 0.10 -10.21 16.71
CA SER A 138 -0.41 -10.00 15.35
C SER A 138 -0.17 -11.23 14.48
N ASP A 139 1.05 -11.74 14.46
CA ASP A 139 1.44 -12.85 13.60
C ASP A 139 0.73 -14.15 14.05
N HIS A 140 0.62 -14.41 15.35
CA HIS A 140 -0.16 -15.52 15.92
C HIS A 140 -1.67 -15.45 15.57
N LEU A 141 -2.27 -14.26 15.55
CA LEU A 141 -3.66 -14.08 15.13
C LEU A 141 -3.86 -14.41 13.64
N LEU A 142 -2.87 -14.12 12.79
CA LEU A 142 -2.89 -14.47 11.37
C LEU A 142 -2.71 -15.98 11.15
N GLU A 143 -1.82 -16.62 11.90
CA GLU A 143 -1.66 -18.09 11.89
C GLU A 143 -2.98 -18.78 12.28
N ARG A 144 -3.61 -18.32 13.35
CA ARG A 144 -4.92 -18.83 13.78
C ARG A 144 -6.02 -18.60 12.74
N ALA A 145 -5.96 -17.48 12.01
CA ALA A 145 -6.84 -17.24 10.87
C ALA A 145 -6.64 -18.28 9.75
N LEU A 146 -5.39 -18.63 9.48
CA LEU A 146 -5.01 -19.62 8.46
C LEU A 146 -5.46 -21.02 8.86
N GLU A 147 -5.28 -21.42 10.12
CA GLU A 147 -5.78 -22.70 10.65
C GLU A 147 -7.30 -22.83 10.54
N ARG A 148 -8.02 -21.75 10.85
CA ARG A 148 -9.49 -21.72 10.82
C ARG A 148 -10.05 -21.64 9.41
N GLN A 149 -9.34 -20.99 8.49
CA GLN A 149 -9.78 -20.79 7.12
C GLN A 149 -8.62 -20.93 6.11
N PRO A 150 -8.10 -22.15 5.87
CA PRO A 150 -6.94 -22.37 5.00
C PRO A 150 -7.14 -21.88 3.56
N GLN A 151 -8.38 -21.94 3.08
CA GLN A 151 -8.76 -21.44 1.74
C GLN A 151 -8.56 -19.93 1.55
N ALA A 152 -8.38 -19.15 2.63
CA ALA A 152 -8.15 -17.70 2.59
C ALA A 152 -6.67 -17.32 2.66
N GLU A 153 -5.76 -18.28 2.50
CA GLU A 153 -4.31 -18.10 2.62
C GLU A 153 -3.78 -16.86 1.91
N LEU A 154 -4.15 -16.63 0.65
CA LEU A 154 -3.68 -15.47 -0.12
C LEU A 154 -4.09 -14.14 0.53
N ALA A 155 -5.32 -14.03 1.03
CA ALA A 155 -5.80 -12.80 1.67
C ALA A 155 -5.09 -12.56 3.02
N ILE A 156 -4.80 -13.64 3.75
CA ILE A 156 -4.06 -13.59 5.01
C ILE A 156 -2.62 -13.17 4.74
N ALA A 157 -1.95 -13.77 3.76
CA ALA A 157 -0.58 -13.46 3.38
C ALA A 157 -0.40 -12.04 2.85
N LEU A 158 -1.34 -11.53 2.04
CA LEU A 158 -1.32 -10.12 1.58
C LEU A 158 -1.50 -9.14 2.74
N SER A 159 -2.33 -9.49 3.72
CA SER A 159 -2.51 -8.68 4.93
C SER A 159 -1.25 -8.74 5.81
N HIS A 160 -0.65 -9.93 5.94
CA HIS A 160 0.60 -10.14 6.68
C HIS A 160 1.74 -9.31 6.07
N ALA A 161 1.94 -9.39 4.76
CA ALA A 161 2.95 -8.63 4.04
C ALA A 161 2.74 -7.11 4.16
N GLN A 162 1.48 -6.65 4.16
CA GLN A 162 1.17 -5.24 4.40
C GLN A 162 1.57 -4.82 5.82
N LEU A 163 1.20 -5.59 6.85
CA LEU A 163 1.56 -5.28 8.24
C LEU A 163 3.07 -5.32 8.47
N GLN A 164 3.77 -6.27 7.84
CA GLN A 164 5.24 -6.34 7.82
C GLN A 164 5.85 -5.09 7.18
N THR A 165 5.30 -4.64 6.05
CA THR A 165 5.75 -3.40 5.39
C THR A 165 5.49 -2.17 6.29
N ASP A 166 4.31 -2.09 6.92
CA ASP A 166 3.92 -0.96 7.78
C ASP A 166 4.83 -0.85 9.02
N ARG A 167 5.30 -1.97 9.56
CA ARG A 167 6.27 -2.01 10.68
C ARG A 167 7.74 -1.90 10.25
N GLY A 168 8.03 -1.75 8.95
CA GLY A 168 9.38 -1.63 8.40
C GLY A 168 10.11 -2.95 8.14
N ASP A 169 9.47 -4.10 8.36
CA ASP A 169 9.99 -5.43 8.04
C ASP A 169 9.84 -5.73 6.54
N THR A 170 10.64 -5.03 5.73
CA THR A 170 10.59 -5.16 4.26
C THR A 170 11.13 -6.49 3.75
N ASP A 171 11.92 -7.20 4.56
CA ASP A 171 12.48 -8.52 4.21
C ASP A 171 11.44 -9.62 4.42
N GLY A 172 10.77 -9.64 5.59
CA GLY A 172 9.66 -10.55 5.84
C GLY A 172 8.54 -10.36 4.82
N ALA A 173 8.18 -9.11 4.52
CA ALA A 173 7.17 -8.78 3.51
C ALA A 173 7.56 -9.34 2.12
N LEU A 174 8.83 -9.23 1.74
CA LEU A 174 9.30 -9.70 0.45
C LEU A 174 9.18 -11.22 0.34
N VAL A 175 9.64 -11.96 1.34
CA VAL A 175 9.55 -13.42 1.38
C VAL A 175 8.09 -13.86 1.28
N THR A 176 7.20 -13.26 2.07
CA THR A 176 5.77 -13.57 2.06
C THR A 176 5.16 -13.34 0.67
N LEU A 177 5.46 -12.19 0.04
CA LEU A 177 4.91 -11.85 -1.26
C LEU A 177 5.49 -12.69 -2.41
N GLN A 178 6.78 -13.04 -2.35
CA GLN A 178 7.40 -13.92 -3.35
C GLN A 178 6.78 -15.32 -3.31
N ALA A 179 6.60 -15.90 -2.12
CA ALA A 179 5.91 -17.18 -1.98
C ALA A 179 4.47 -17.14 -2.53
N MET A 180 3.75 -16.03 -2.31
CA MET A 180 2.42 -15.85 -2.89
C MET A 180 2.44 -15.64 -4.40
N HIS A 181 3.47 -14.99 -4.93
CA HIS A 181 3.65 -14.79 -6.37
C HIS A 181 3.93 -16.10 -7.09
N GLU A 182 4.78 -16.96 -6.54
CA GLU A 182 5.07 -18.28 -7.10
C GLU A 182 3.81 -19.15 -7.19
N ARG A 183 2.94 -19.07 -6.17
CA ARG A 183 1.70 -19.85 -6.09
C ARG A 183 0.55 -19.24 -6.87
N HIS A 184 0.50 -17.91 -6.98
CA HIS A 184 -0.55 -17.15 -7.64
C HIS A 184 0.04 -16.05 -8.56
N PRO A 185 0.72 -16.41 -9.67
CA PRO A 185 1.47 -15.45 -10.49
C PRO A 185 0.62 -14.34 -11.12
N HIS A 186 -0.67 -14.62 -11.37
CA HIS A 186 -1.59 -13.68 -12.00
C HIS A 186 -2.40 -12.83 -11.01
N ASN A 187 -2.06 -12.85 -9.72
CA ASN A 187 -2.78 -12.04 -8.75
C ASN A 187 -2.33 -10.57 -8.81
N VAL A 188 -3.26 -9.72 -9.22
CA VAL A 188 -3.05 -8.26 -9.35
C VAL A 188 -2.61 -7.59 -8.05
N GLN A 189 -3.12 -8.02 -6.88
CA GLN A 189 -2.76 -7.41 -5.59
C GLN A 189 -1.36 -7.82 -5.15
N THR A 190 -0.96 -9.08 -5.34
CA THR A 190 0.41 -9.56 -5.08
C THR A 190 1.41 -8.78 -5.92
N LEU A 191 1.16 -8.69 -7.24
CA LEU A 191 1.98 -7.90 -8.16
C LEU A 191 2.04 -6.41 -7.78
N ARG A 192 0.92 -5.87 -7.27
CA ARG A 192 0.83 -4.47 -6.82
C ARG A 192 1.70 -4.21 -5.59
N GLN A 193 1.62 -5.07 -4.58
CA GLN A 193 2.43 -4.93 -3.37
C GLN A 193 3.92 -5.20 -3.66
N LEU A 194 4.24 -6.21 -4.50
CA LEU A 194 5.62 -6.53 -4.87
C LEU A 194 6.34 -5.37 -5.55
N HIS A 195 5.76 -4.75 -6.59
CA HIS A 195 6.46 -3.68 -7.29
C HIS A 195 6.68 -2.47 -6.36
N ARG A 196 5.72 -2.14 -5.50
CA ARG A 196 5.87 -1.06 -4.51
C ARG A 196 6.99 -1.36 -3.53
N LEU A 197 7.05 -2.60 -3.03
CA LEU A 197 8.10 -3.04 -2.11
C LEU A 197 9.48 -2.99 -2.77
N TYR A 198 9.61 -3.46 -4.01
CA TYR A 198 10.87 -3.37 -4.77
C TYR A 198 11.30 -1.92 -5.02
N GLN A 199 10.36 -1.02 -5.31
CA GLN A 199 10.65 0.41 -5.44
C GLN A 199 11.13 1.03 -4.12
N GLN A 200 10.47 0.71 -3.01
CA GLN A 200 10.86 1.21 -1.68
C GLN A 200 12.26 0.74 -1.28
N ARG A 201 12.61 -0.50 -1.65
CA ARG A 201 13.94 -1.08 -1.41
C ARG A 201 15.01 -0.62 -2.40
N GLY A 202 14.64 0.06 -3.48
CA GLY A 202 15.56 0.42 -4.57
C GLY A 202 16.06 -0.77 -5.41
N ASP A 203 15.39 -1.93 -5.37
CA ASP A 203 15.74 -3.07 -6.23
C ASP A 203 15.10 -2.94 -7.61
N TRP A 204 15.63 -2.01 -8.40
CA TRP A 204 15.15 -1.74 -9.76
C TRP A 204 15.32 -2.93 -10.70
N SER A 205 16.27 -3.82 -10.42
CA SER A 205 16.46 -5.04 -11.21
C SER A 205 15.26 -5.98 -11.09
N ALA A 206 14.71 -6.11 -9.87
CA ALA A 206 13.52 -6.90 -9.61
C ALA A 206 12.27 -6.25 -10.21
N VAL A 207 12.15 -4.92 -10.12
CA VAL A 207 11.07 -4.19 -10.81
C VAL A 207 11.07 -4.49 -12.30
N ILE A 208 12.24 -4.41 -12.95
CA ILE A 208 12.39 -4.68 -14.39
C ILE A 208 11.92 -6.10 -14.75
N ARG A 209 12.30 -7.11 -13.95
CA ARG A 209 11.86 -8.50 -14.16
C ARG A 209 10.35 -8.67 -14.02
N LEU A 210 9.70 -7.85 -13.17
CA LEU A 210 8.27 -7.90 -12.91
C LEU A 210 7.43 -7.15 -13.97
N LEU A 211 8.02 -6.21 -14.73
CA LEU A 211 7.30 -5.40 -15.73
C LEU A 211 6.48 -6.20 -16.77
N PRO A 212 6.97 -7.32 -17.35
CA PRO A 212 6.19 -8.11 -18.30
C PRO A 212 4.89 -8.64 -17.68
N GLU A 213 4.94 -9.06 -16.41
CA GLU A 213 3.79 -9.58 -15.67
C GLU A 213 2.82 -8.44 -15.33
N LEU A 214 3.33 -7.29 -14.85
CA LEU A 214 2.53 -6.08 -14.62
C LEU A 214 1.77 -5.63 -15.88
N ARG A 215 2.42 -5.75 -17.05
CA ARG A 215 1.83 -5.42 -18.36
C ARG A 215 0.76 -6.42 -18.75
N LYS A 216 1.04 -7.72 -18.60
CA LYS A 216 0.12 -8.81 -18.97
C LYS A 216 -1.17 -8.74 -18.16
N ASP A 217 -1.05 -8.54 -16.85
CA ASP A 217 -2.18 -8.56 -15.92
C ASP A 217 -2.79 -7.16 -15.69
N LYS A 218 -2.32 -6.14 -16.43
CA LYS A 218 -2.83 -4.76 -16.42
C LYS A 218 -2.97 -4.17 -15.01
N VAL A 219 -1.95 -4.41 -14.19
CA VAL A 219 -1.94 -4.01 -12.77
C VAL A 219 -1.97 -2.48 -12.61
N LEU A 220 -1.34 -1.78 -13.57
CA LEU A 220 -1.23 -0.33 -13.65
C LEU A 220 -1.77 0.17 -15.00
N PRO A 221 -2.25 1.43 -15.07
CA PRO A 221 -2.50 2.12 -16.32
C PRO A 221 -1.27 2.13 -17.24
N ALA A 222 -1.47 2.12 -18.56
CA ALA A 222 -0.38 2.06 -19.53
C ALA A 222 0.61 3.23 -19.41
N THR A 223 0.13 4.42 -19.05
CA THR A 223 0.95 5.62 -18.81
C THR A 223 1.85 5.47 -17.59
N GLU A 224 1.27 5.06 -16.46
CA GLU A 224 2.00 4.80 -15.21
C GLU A 224 3.02 3.67 -15.38
N LEU A 225 2.66 2.62 -16.12
CA LEU A 225 3.57 1.51 -16.40
C LEU A 225 4.76 1.95 -17.25
N ALA A 226 4.54 2.79 -18.26
CA ALA A 226 5.62 3.34 -19.08
C ALA A 226 6.54 4.28 -18.28
N GLU A 227 5.98 5.06 -17.36
CA GLU A 227 6.76 5.89 -16.43
C GLU A 227 7.60 5.03 -15.47
N LEU A 228 6.98 3.99 -14.89
CA LEU A 228 7.66 3.03 -14.03
C LEU A 228 8.81 2.34 -14.77
N GLU A 229 8.58 1.90 -16.00
CA GLU A 229 9.58 1.25 -16.84
C GLU A 229 10.76 2.17 -17.13
N ARG A 230 10.50 3.43 -17.55
CA ARG A 230 11.57 4.42 -17.78
C ARG A 230 12.38 4.68 -16.51
N ARG A 231 11.71 4.85 -15.37
CA ARG A 231 12.38 5.09 -14.09
C ARG A 231 13.21 3.89 -13.66
N ALA A 232 12.65 2.69 -13.73
CA ALA A 232 13.35 1.48 -13.31
C ALA A 232 14.61 1.23 -14.15
N TRP A 233 14.54 1.41 -15.47
CA TRP A 233 15.72 1.29 -16.32
C TRP A 233 16.75 2.40 -16.08
N GLY A 234 16.31 3.65 -15.93
CA GLY A 234 17.22 4.77 -15.63
C GLY A 234 17.99 4.57 -14.32
N GLU A 235 17.31 4.15 -13.26
CA GLU A 235 17.92 3.86 -11.97
C GLU A 235 18.76 2.58 -11.98
N ASN A 236 18.35 1.56 -12.72
CA ASN A 236 19.17 0.36 -12.87
C ASN A 236 20.49 0.66 -13.59
N LEU A 237 20.48 1.57 -14.58
CA LEU A 237 21.70 2.03 -15.26
C LEU A 237 22.59 2.88 -14.34
N SER A 238 22.00 3.80 -13.55
CA SER A 238 22.77 4.61 -12.59
C SER A 238 23.43 3.75 -11.51
N LEU A 239 22.72 2.75 -10.98
CA LEU A 239 23.27 1.83 -9.99
C LEU A 239 24.28 0.85 -10.58
N ALA A 240 24.12 0.41 -11.83
CA ALA A 240 25.06 -0.53 -12.46
C ALA A 240 26.49 0.04 -12.47
N ALA A 241 26.63 1.33 -12.78
CA ALA A 241 27.93 2.00 -12.78
C ALA A 241 28.54 2.19 -11.38
N GLN A 242 27.72 2.25 -10.32
CA GLN A 242 28.17 2.46 -8.94
C GLN A 242 28.57 1.17 -8.21
N ARG A 243 28.16 0.00 -8.73
CA ARG A 243 28.40 -1.29 -8.06
C ARG A 243 29.85 -1.75 -8.08
N GLU A 244 30.69 -1.18 -8.94
CA GLU A 244 32.05 -1.64 -9.17
C GLU A 244 33.03 -0.46 -9.08
N GLU A 245 34.01 -0.57 -8.19
CA GLU A 245 35.05 0.45 -7.98
C GLU A 245 36.00 0.55 -9.19
N ASP A 246 36.16 -0.56 -9.92
CA ASP A 246 36.96 -0.62 -11.14
C ASP A 246 36.14 -0.17 -12.35
N GLY A 247 36.51 0.99 -12.92
CA GLY A 247 35.77 1.59 -14.05
C GLY A 247 35.65 0.69 -15.30
N SER A 248 36.60 -0.21 -15.55
CA SER A 248 36.54 -1.15 -16.69
C SER A 248 35.50 -2.25 -16.50
N VAL A 249 35.31 -2.72 -15.27
CA VAL A 249 34.26 -3.70 -14.93
C VAL A 249 32.91 -2.99 -14.95
N GLY A 250 32.86 -1.76 -14.41
CA GLY A 250 31.67 -0.89 -14.41
C GLY A 250 31.11 -0.65 -15.82
N VAL A 251 31.97 -0.48 -16.84
CA VAL A 251 31.51 -0.34 -18.23
C VAL A 251 30.89 -1.65 -18.74
N GLN A 252 31.45 -2.81 -18.40
CA GLN A 252 30.90 -4.10 -18.82
C GLN A 252 29.55 -4.39 -18.15
N SER A 253 29.41 -4.08 -16.86
CA SER A 253 28.14 -4.25 -16.14
C SER A 253 27.07 -3.29 -16.67
N LEU A 254 27.44 -2.05 -16.97
CA LEU A 254 26.57 -1.08 -17.64
C LEU A 254 26.15 -1.55 -19.04
N ASP A 255 27.09 -2.08 -19.84
CA ASP A 255 26.80 -2.61 -21.17
C ASP A 255 25.85 -3.82 -21.11
N ARG A 256 26.03 -4.72 -20.14
CA ARG A 256 25.10 -5.84 -19.92
C ARG A 256 23.69 -5.33 -19.62
N ALA A 257 23.55 -4.32 -18.76
CA ALA A 257 22.26 -3.70 -18.48
C ALA A 257 21.65 -3.05 -19.73
N TRP A 258 22.46 -2.37 -20.54
CA TRP A 258 22.02 -1.76 -21.80
C TRP A 258 21.57 -2.79 -22.85
N GLN A 259 22.21 -3.96 -22.90
CA GLN A 259 21.82 -5.04 -23.83
C GLN A 259 20.50 -5.72 -23.45
N GLN A 260 20.10 -5.68 -22.18
CA GLN A 260 18.80 -6.21 -21.75
C GLN A 260 17.61 -5.37 -22.23
N LEU A 261 17.85 -4.09 -22.59
CA LEU A 261 16.84 -3.24 -23.20
C LEU A 261 16.45 -3.77 -24.58
N ASN A 262 15.20 -3.59 -24.97
CA ASN A 262 14.76 -3.85 -26.34
C ASN A 262 15.17 -2.71 -27.29
N SER A 263 15.01 -2.93 -28.59
CA SER A 263 15.42 -1.96 -29.62
C SER A 263 14.66 -0.63 -29.59
N ALA A 264 13.41 -0.63 -29.09
CA ALA A 264 12.61 0.59 -28.93
C ALA A 264 13.05 1.39 -27.71
N GLN A 265 13.28 0.73 -26.58
CA GLN A 265 13.77 1.35 -25.34
C GLN A 265 15.15 1.98 -25.53
N ARG A 266 16.06 1.33 -26.28
CA ARG A 266 17.38 1.90 -26.62
C ARG A 266 17.32 3.18 -27.48
N GLN A 267 16.14 3.54 -27.99
CA GLN A 267 15.92 4.75 -28.77
C GLN A 267 15.25 5.86 -27.94
N GLU A 268 14.82 5.56 -26.71
CA GLU A 268 14.20 6.57 -25.85
C GLU A 268 15.26 7.56 -25.35
N PRO A 269 15.13 8.87 -25.62
CA PRO A 269 16.14 9.86 -25.24
C PRO A 269 16.52 9.84 -23.75
N PRO A 270 15.59 9.68 -22.78
CA PRO A 270 15.95 9.62 -21.36
C PRO A 270 16.86 8.45 -21.00
N LEU A 271 16.67 7.27 -21.61
CA LEU A 271 17.49 6.09 -21.34
C LEU A 271 18.87 6.21 -22.00
N VAL A 272 18.92 6.75 -23.23
CA VAL A 272 20.19 7.08 -23.89
C VAL A 272 20.99 8.08 -23.07
N LEU A 273 20.33 9.12 -22.54
CA LEU A 273 20.95 10.13 -21.69
C LEU A 273 21.52 9.50 -20.42
N ALA A 274 20.75 8.67 -19.72
CA ALA A 274 21.21 7.98 -18.52
C ALA A 274 22.43 7.09 -18.81
N TYR A 275 22.38 6.27 -19.86
CA TYR A 275 23.48 5.40 -20.24
C TYR A 275 24.75 6.18 -20.65
N ALA A 276 24.62 7.21 -21.48
CA ALA A 276 25.76 8.03 -21.92
C ALA A 276 26.39 8.81 -20.77
N GLU A 277 25.60 9.30 -19.81
CA GLU A 277 26.10 9.98 -18.62
C GLU A 277 26.89 9.02 -17.72
N GLN A 278 26.43 7.77 -17.56
CA GLN A 278 27.19 6.76 -16.82
C GLN A 278 28.48 6.35 -17.53
N LEU A 279 28.46 6.17 -18.86
CA LEU A 279 29.68 5.94 -19.65
C LEU A 279 30.69 7.08 -19.48
N ARG A 280 30.22 8.33 -19.44
CA ARG A 280 31.05 9.52 -19.20
C ARG A 280 31.69 9.47 -17.80
N GLN A 281 30.92 9.11 -16.77
CA GLN A 281 31.42 9.00 -15.39
C GLN A 281 32.46 7.88 -15.23
N LEU A 282 32.28 6.76 -15.93
CA LEU A 282 33.22 5.63 -15.97
C LEU A 282 34.45 5.87 -16.89
N GLY A 283 34.54 7.04 -17.55
CA GLY A 283 35.66 7.41 -18.42
C GLY A 283 35.59 6.86 -19.85
N ALA A 284 34.54 6.09 -20.21
CA ALA A 284 34.29 5.57 -21.55
C ALA A 284 33.72 6.62 -22.52
N GLN A 285 34.42 7.76 -22.65
CA GLN A 285 33.93 8.93 -23.38
C GLN A 285 33.74 8.66 -24.88
N VAL A 286 34.64 7.90 -25.52
CA VAL A 286 34.51 7.59 -26.95
C VAL A 286 33.21 6.82 -27.22
N GLN A 287 32.90 5.82 -26.40
CA GLN A 287 31.66 5.05 -26.52
C GLN A 287 30.42 5.92 -26.28
N ALA A 288 30.48 6.83 -25.29
CA ALA A 288 29.39 7.77 -25.05
C ALA A 288 29.14 8.70 -26.25
N GLU A 289 30.19 9.20 -26.90
CA GLU A 289 30.07 10.04 -28.11
C GLU A 289 29.38 9.28 -29.24
N GLU A 290 29.77 8.03 -29.49
CA GLU A 290 29.21 7.23 -30.57
C GLU A 290 27.72 6.93 -30.37
N VAL A 291 27.34 6.62 -29.13
CA VAL A 291 25.95 6.34 -28.73
C VAL A 291 25.09 7.59 -28.90
N LEU A 292 25.55 8.74 -28.37
CA LEU A 292 24.85 10.03 -28.50
C LEU A 292 24.71 10.45 -29.96
N ARG A 293 25.79 10.35 -30.75
CA ARG A 293 25.78 10.67 -32.19
C ARG A 293 24.78 9.80 -32.94
N THR A 294 24.71 8.51 -32.62
CA THR A 294 23.77 7.58 -33.26
C THR A 294 22.33 7.90 -32.90
N ALA A 295 22.05 8.26 -31.65
CA ALA A 295 20.73 8.67 -31.21
C ALA A 295 20.29 9.99 -31.87
N LEU A 296 21.14 11.01 -31.84
CA LEU A 296 20.88 12.34 -32.42
C LEU A 296 20.66 12.30 -33.94
N LYS A 297 21.34 11.40 -34.66
CA LYS A 297 21.10 11.17 -36.10
C LYS A 297 19.70 10.62 -36.40
N ARG A 298 19.10 9.86 -35.48
CA ARG A 298 17.76 9.30 -35.67
C ARG A 298 16.68 10.30 -35.31
N ARG A 299 16.84 10.94 -34.17
CA ARG A 299 15.94 11.97 -33.66
C ARG A 299 16.75 12.98 -32.87
N TYR A 300 16.72 14.22 -33.33
CA TYR A 300 17.34 15.31 -32.61
C TYR A 300 16.62 15.55 -31.27
N ASP A 301 17.40 15.70 -30.20
CA ASP A 301 16.94 16.04 -28.86
C ASP A 301 17.96 16.98 -28.20
N SER A 302 17.48 18.11 -27.69
CA SER A 302 18.33 19.17 -27.12
C SER A 302 19.11 18.70 -25.88
N HIS A 303 18.57 17.79 -25.06
CA HIS A 303 19.26 17.29 -23.87
C HIS A 303 20.40 16.34 -24.24
N LEU A 304 20.19 15.47 -25.24
CA LEU A 304 21.25 14.64 -25.79
C LEU A 304 22.35 15.50 -26.44
N ALA A 305 21.96 16.57 -27.15
CA ALA A 305 22.91 17.52 -27.73
C ALA A 305 23.74 18.21 -26.64
N ARG A 306 23.13 18.63 -25.51
CA ARG A 306 23.85 19.22 -24.37
C ARG A 306 24.91 18.28 -23.77
N LEU A 307 24.56 16.99 -23.60
CA LEU A 307 25.49 15.98 -23.09
C LEU A 307 26.61 15.67 -24.10
N TYR A 308 26.31 15.71 -25.40
CA TYR A 308 27.31 15.48 -26.46
C TYR A 308 28.51 16.43 -26.38
N GLY A 309 28.32 17.67 -25.91
CA GLY A 309 29.40 18.65 -25.70
C GLY A 309 30.27 18.39 -24.48
N LEU A 310 29.83 17.54 -23.55
CA LEU A 310 30.57 17.19 -22.32
C LEU A 310 31.44 15.94 -22.48
N VAL A 311 31.33 15.26 -23.61
CA VAL A 311 32.02 14.01 -23.90
C VAL A 311 33.09 14.25 -24.97
N ARG A 312 34.26 13.61 -24.84
CA ARG A 312 35.31 13.64 -25.87
C ARG A 312 35.27 12.36 -26.71
N GLY A 313 34.99 12.51 -28.00
CA GLY A 313 35.12 11.44 -28.98
C GLY A 313 36.57 11.12 -29.32
N SER A 314 36.76 10.15 -30.21
CA SER A 314 38.08 9.78 -30.75
C SER A 314 38.70 10.88 -31.61
N ASP A 315 37.87 11.66 -32.30
CA ASP A 315 38.27 12.80 -33.12
C ASP A 315 37.40 14.04 -32.80
N PRO A 316 37.92 14.97 -31.97
CA PRO A 316 37.19 16.19 -31.58
C PRO A 316 36.84 17.11 -32.76
N ALA A 317 37.65 17.13 -33.82
CA ALA A 317 37.37 17.97 -35.00
C ALA A 317 36.17 17.43 -35.79
N ARG A 318 36.11 16.10 -35.96
CA ARG A 318 34.96 15.44 -36.58
C ARG A 318 33.70 15.53 -35.72
N GLN A 319 33.85 15.48 -34.39
CA GLN A 319 32.77 15.70 -33.43
C GLN A 319 32.16 17.11 -33.60
N LEU A 320 33.01 18.14 -33.69
CA LEU A 320 32.58 19.52 -33.96
C LEU A 320 31.86 19.64 -35.31
N GLN A 321 32.43 19.08 -36.38
CA GLN A 321 31.83 19.14 -37.71
C GLN A 321 30.44 18.48 -37.75
N THR A 322 30.27 17.39 -37.00
CA THR A 322 28.96 16.70 -36.88
C THR A 322 27.94 17.61 -36.18
N ALA A 323 28.34 18.26 -35.08
CA ALA A 323 27.47 19.18 -34.35
C ALA A 323 27.14 20.45 -35.16
N GLU A 324 28.09 21.00 -35.94
CA GLU A 324 27.86 22.12 -36.86
C GLU A 324 26.85 21.73 -37.96
N GLY A 325 26.79 20.44 -38.32
CA GLY A 325 25.77 19.90 -39.21
C GLY A 325 24.35 20.09 -38.67
N TRP A 326 24.13 19.83 -37.38
CA TRP A 326 22.83 20.01 -36.72
C TRP A 326 22.40 21.47 -36.59
N LEU A 327 23.36 22.40 -36.57
CA LEU A 327 23.08 23.84 -36.45
C LEU A 327 22.27 24.38 -37.63
N LYS A 328 22.39 23.76 -38.81
CA LYS A 328 21.63 24.16 -40.01
C LYS A 328 20.13 24.02 -39.81
N ASP A 329 19.71 22.94 -39.16
CA ASP A 329 18.31 22.62 -38.90
C ASP A 329 17.81 23.22 -37.58
N HIS A 330 18.73 23.48 -36.63
CA HIS A 330 18.43 23.98 -35.29
C HIS A 330 19.28 25.20 -34.89
N PRO A 331 19.19 26.34 -35.60
CA PRO A 331 20.10 27.49 -35.40
C PRO A 331 19.93 28.20 -34.05
N ASN A 332 18.74 28.13 -33.45
CA ASN A 332 18.39 28.84 -32.22
C ASN A 332 18.26 27.90 -31.01
N ASP A 333 18.81 26.68 -31.05
CA ASP A 333 18.80 25.81 -29.87
C ASP A 333 19.92 26.22 -28.90
N PRO A 334 19.61 26.73 -27.69
CA PRO A 334 20.63 27.17 -26.74
C PRO A 334 21.54 26.02 -26.27
N SER A 335 21.02 24.79 -26.19
CA SER A 335 21.78 23.60 -25.80
C SER A 335 22.79 23.21 -26.88
N LEU A 336 22.41 23.32 -28.15
CA LEU A 336 23.31 23.06 -29.27
C LEU A 336 24.44 24.09 -29.34
N LEU A 337 24.10 25.37 -29.19
CA LEU A 337 25.07 26.46 -29.21
C LEU A 337 26.09 26.33 -28.06
N LEU A 338 25.62 25.93 -26.86
CA LEU A 338 26.49 25.61 -25.74
C LEU A 338 27.42 24.44 -26.08
N THR A 339 26.90 23.37 -26.68
CA THR A 339 27.67 22.20 -27.11
C THR A 339 28.73 22.56 -28.15
N LEU A 340 28.38 23.37 -29.16
CA LEU A 340 29.35 23.88 -30.14
C LEU A 340 30.45 24.70 -29.47
N GLY A 341 30.08 25.58 -28.54
CA GLY A 341 31.03 26.32 -27.71
C GLY A 341 32.02 25.39 -27.01
N ARG A 342 31.53 24.34 -26.33
CA ARG A 342 32.36 23.34 -25.64
C ARG A 342 33.29 22.58 -26.60
N LEU A 343 32.80 22.16 -27.76
CA LEU A 343 33.60 21.45 -28.76
C LEU A 343 34.67 22.36 -29.40
N CYS A 344 34.35 23.65 -29.61
CA CYS A 344 35.34 24.64 -30.02
C CYS A 344 36.42 24.86 -28.96
N LEU A 345 36.07 24.87 -27.67
CA LEU A 345 37.05 24.91 -26.58
C LEU A 345 37.97 23.68 -26.61
N GLN A 346 37.41 22.48 -26.81
CA GLN A 346 38.20 21.25 -26.90
C GLN A 346 39.15 21.21 -28.11
N THR A 347 38.78 21.87 -29.21
CA THR A 347 39.59 21.98 -30.43
C THR A 347 40.46 23.25 -30.48
N SER A 348 40.52 24.03 -29.38
CA SER A 348 41.29 25.29 -29.28
C SER A 348 40.88 26.39 -30.27
N LEU A 349 39.61 26.40 -30.70
CA LEU A 349 39.02 27.41 -31.58
C LEU A 349 38.35 28.53 -30.74
N TRP A 350 39.17 29.29 -30.02
CA TRP A 350 38.72 30.25 -28.99
C TRP A 350 37.73 31.31 -29.50
N GLY A 351 37.97 31.87 -30.69
CA GLY A 351 37.10 32.90 -31.28
C GLY A 351 35.69 32.37 -31.56
N LYS A 352 35.61 31.22 -32.24
CA LYS A 352 34.33 30.53 -32.49
C LYS A 352 33.64 30.11 -31.19
N ALA A 353 34.42 29.62 -30.21
CA ALA A 353 33.88 29.24 -28.91
C ALA A 353 33.17 30.41 -28.23
N ARG A 354 33.79 31.59 -28.21
CA ARG A 354 33.19 32.81 -27.68
C ARG A 354 31.88 33.15 -28.40
N ASP A 355 31.90 33.16 -29.73
CA ASP A 355 30.74 33.55 -30.52
C ASP A 355 29.54 32.60 -30.31
N TYR A 356 29.78 31.29 -30.23
CA TYR A 356 28.73 30.31 -29.94
C TYR A 356 28.20 30.41 -28.51
N LEU A 357 29.08 30.60 -27.51
CA LEU A 357 28.68 30.74 -26.11
C LEU A 357 27.90 32.03 -25.87
N GLU A 358 28.32 33.16 -26.46
CA GLU A 358 27.55 34.39 -26.43
C GLU A 358 26.18 34.24 -27.11
N SER A 359 26.14 33.54 -28.25
CA SER A 359 24.87 33.26 -28.95
C SER A 359 23.94 32.39 -28.10
N SER A 360 24.47 31.36 -27.42
CA SER A 360 23.70 30.53 -26.48
C SER A 360 23.08 31.39 -25.37
N LEU A 361 23.87 32.27 -24.74
CA LEU A 361 23.41 33.17 -23.67
C LEU A 361 22.38 34.20 -24.14
N ARG A 362 22.47 34.67 -25.40
CA ARG A 362 21.47 35.57 -26.00
C ARG A 362 20.12 34.89 -26.18
N VAL A 363 20.12 33.61 -26.53
CA VAL A 363 18.89 32.82 -26.69
C VAL A 363 18.31 32.45 -25.33
N GLN A 364 19.12 31.85 -24.46
CA GLN A 364 18.72 31.48 -23.11
C GLN A 364 19.90 31.63 -22.16
N ARG A 365 19.73 32.49 -21.15
CA ARG A 365 20.67 32.60 -20.04
C ARG A 365 20.64 31.31 -19.24
N ASN A 366 21.78 30.63 -19.18
CA ASN A 366 21.94 29.42 -18.38
C ASN A 366 23.27 29.46 -17.62
N PRO A 367 23.34 28.86 -16.41
CA PRO A 367 24.56 28.91 -15.59
C PRO A 367 25.77 28.26 -16.27
N GLU A 368 25.55 27.19 -17.04
CA GLU A 368 26.63 26.44 -17.68
C GLU A 368 27.37 27.27 -18.72
N ALA A 369 26.64 27.95 -19.61
CA ALA A 369 27.17 28.81 -20.64
C ALA A 369 27.86 30.04 -20.03
N CYS A 370 27.32 30.60 -18.95
CA CYS A 370 27.98 31.66 -18.18
C CYS A 370 29.35 31.18 -17.66
N ALA A 371 29.39 29.99 -17.02
CA ALA A 371 30.62 29.44 -16.47
C ALA A 371 31.65 29.03 -17.53
N GLU A 372 31.24 28.49 -18.69
CA GLU A 372 32.14 28.20 -19.81
C GLU A 372 32.71 29.48 -20.43
N LEU A 373 31.86 30.49 -20.68
CA LEU A 373 32.30 31.76 -21.27
C LEU A 373 33.20 32.54 -20.30
N ALA A 374 32.85 32.58 -19.02
CA ALA A 374 33.67 33.23 -18.00
C ALA A 374 35.06 32.60 -17.90
N ARG A 375 35.15 31.26 -17.93
CA ARG A 375 36.44 30.54 -17.97
C ARG A 375 37.28 30.90 -19.20
N LEU A 376 36.64 30.95 -20.38
CA LEU A 376 37.31 31.36 -21.62
C LEU A 376 37.83 32.81 -21.53
N LEU A 377 37.00 33.75 -21.07
CA LEU A 377 37.39 35.16 -20.95
C LEU A 377 38.51 35.39 -19.94
N ALA A 378 38.49 34.66 -18.82
CA ALA A 378 39.58 34.70 -17.84
C ALA A 378 40.92 34.27 -18.46
N GLN A 379 40.91 33.20 -19.26
CA GLN A 379 42.12 32.74 -19.97
C GLN A 379 42.59 33.71 -21.06
N LEU A 380 41.67 34.50 -21.63
CA LEU A 380 41.97 35.54 -22.62
C LEU A 380 42.38 36.89 -21.98
N GLY A 381 42.35 37.00 -20.65
CA GLY A 381 42.74 38.20 -19.90
C GLY A 381 41.62 39.19 -19.58
N ASP A 382 40.39 38.92 -20.01
CA ASP A 382 39.21 39.76 -19.72
C ASP A 382 38.57 39.34 -18.38
N THR A 383 39.25 39.71 -17.30
CA THR A 383 38.89 39.28 -15.93
C THR A 383 37.64 39.98 -15.38
N GLU A 384 37.38 41.24 -15.77
CA GLU A 384 36.19 41.98 -15.33
C GLU A 384 34.92 41.33 -15.87
N ARG A 385 34.87 41.07 -17.18
CA ARG A 385 33.71 40.46 -17.82
C ARG A 385 33.54 39.00 -17.40
N SER A 386 34.64 38.28 -17.17
CA SER A 386 34.62 36.95 -16.57
C SER A 386 33.94 36.93 -15.19
N ASN A 387 34.33 37.83 -14.29
CA ASN A 387 33.74 37.93 -12.95
C ASN A 387 32.25 38.28 -12.99
N GLN A 388 31.85 39.19 -13.87
CA GLN A 388 30.43 39.54 -14.06
C GLN A 388 29.60 38.32 -14.49
N LEU A 389 30.10 37.53 -15.45
CA LEU A 389 29.41 36.32 -15.90
C LEU A 389 29.39 35.23 -14.83
N PHE A 390 30.42 35.09 -14.01
CA PHE A 390 30.38 34.18 -12.86
C PHE A 390 29.34 34.60 -11.83
N GLN A 391 29.25 35.90 -11.52
CA GLN A 391 28.22 36.44 -10.62
C GLN A 391 26.81 36.23 -11.19
N GLU A 392 26.61 36.47 -12.48
CA GLU A 392 25.33 36.20 -13.16
C GLU A 392 24.99 34.70 -13.12
N GLY A 393 25.95 33.84 -13.46
CA GLY A 393 25.78 32.39 -13.43
C GLY A 393 25.44 31.86 -12.03
N LEU A 394 26.09 32.38 -11.00
CA LEU A 394 25.75 32.10 -9.60
C LEU A 394 24.34 32.57 -9.26
N GLY A 395 23.98 33.81 -9.61
CA GLY A 395 22.63 34.33 -9.39
C GLY A 395 21.52 33.50 -10.07
N LEU A 396 21.81 32.89 -11.23
CA LEU A 396 20.89 31.98 -11.91
C LEU A 396 20.76 30.60 -11.23
N LEU A 397 21.77 30.17 -10.48
CA LEU A 397 21.70 28.96 -9.64
C LEU A 397 20.98 29.26 -8.31
N ASP A 398 20.97 30.52 -7.90
CA ASP A 398 20.56 31.02 -6.59
C ASP A 398 19.12 31.58 -6.52
N GLU A 399 18.17 31.06 -7.31
CA GLU A 399 16.73 31.34 -7.10
C GLU A 399 16.21 30.89 -5.70
N ARG A 400 17.08 30.37 -4.82
CA ARG A 400 16.81 30.01 -3.43
C ARG A 400 17.39 30.98 -2.38
N LEU A 401 18.23 31.95 -2.76
CA LEU A 401 18.66 32.99 -1.83
C LEU A 401 17.60 34.07 -1.76
N LEU A 402 17.06 34.31 -0.56
CA LEU A 402 16.36 35.55 -0.25
C LEU A 402 17.25 36.72 -0.71
N ALA A 403 16.69 37.62 -1.51
CA ALA A 403 17.34 38.87 -1.91
C ALA A 403 17.64 39.71 -0.66
N ALA A 404 18.76 39.43 0.00
CA ALA A 404 19.24 40.21 1.13
C ALA A 404 19.74 41.55 0.56
N PRO A 405 19.36 42.70 1.15
CA PRO A 405 19.83 43.99 0.69
C PRO A 405 21.36 44.03 0.81
N LEU A 406 22.04 44.07 -0.33
CA LEU A 406 23.48 44.24 -0.39
C LEU A 406 23.84 45.71 -0.08
N PRO A 407 24.95 45.97 0.62
CA PRO A 407 25.40 47.33 0.91
C PRO A 407 25.75 48.04 -0.41
N VAL A 408 25.12 49.20 -0.63
CA VAL A 408 25.44 50.07 -1.76
C VAL A 408 26.84 50.65 -1.53
N PRO A 409 27.79 50.52 -2.48
CA PRO A 409 29.11 51.11 -2.31
C PRO A 409 28.97 52.63 -2.19
N ALA A 410 29.53 53.19 -1.12
CA ALA A 410 29.57 54.62 -0.88
C ALA A 410 30.30 55.28 -2.06
N ARG A 411 29.62 56.18 -2.76
CA ARG A 411 30.25 57.06 -3.76
C ARG A 411 31.31 57.90 -3.02
N VAL A 412 32.58 57.68 -3.36
CA VAL A 412 33.71 58.55 -2.97
C VAL A 412 33.84 59.65 -4.01
#